data_AF-A0A0J1FQC8-F1
#
_entry.id   AF-A0A0J1FQC8-F1
#
_cell.length_a   1.000
_cell.length_b   1.000
_cell.length_c   1.000
_cell.angle_alpha   90.00
_cell.angle_beta   90.00
_cell.angle_gamma   90.00
#
_symmetry.space_group_name_H-M   'P 1'
#
loop_
_entity.id
_entity.type
_entity.pdbx_description
1 polymer ?
#
loop_
_entity_poly.entity_id
_entity_poly.type
_entity_poly.pdbx_seq_one_letter_code
_entity_poly.pdbx_strand_id
1 'polypeptide(L)'
;MKKTSFLFVEELQRANRIYGPSFASPHEGYAIMREELEELWEEIKKKRPDKLRMMEEAIQVGAMAMKFIQSLDHWSWLGLKMSAQELKCLQCRYRVITSDILADLESDPCLTCNKLNQWKE
;
A
#
# COMPACT_ATOMS: atom_id res chain seq x y z
N MET A 1 0.41 13.22 7.34
CA MET A 1 0.69 11.81 6.97
C MET A 1 -0.42 10.83 7.33
N LYS A 2 -0.82 10.66 8.61
CA LYS A 2 -1.89 9.70 9.00
C LYS A 2 -3.23 9.91 8.28
N LYS A 3 -3.59 11.17 7.96
CA LYS A 3 -4.82 11.50 7.23
C LYS A 3 -4.83 10.99 5.78
N THR A 4 -3.70 11.04 5.09
CA THR A 4 -3.63 10.67 3.66
C THR A 4 -3.79 9.16 3.45
N SER A 5 -3.10 8.35 4.26
CA SER A 5 -3.24 6.89 4.19
C SER A 5 -4.64 6.41 4.53
N PHE A 6 -5.36 7.16 5.39
CA PHE A 6 -6.74 6.85 5.72
C PHE A 6 -7.67 7.01 4.51
N LEU A 7 -7.50 8.08 3.74
CA LEU A 7 -8.30 8.32 2.52
C LEU A 7 -8.12 7.20 1.48
N PHE A 8 -6.89 6.72 1.28
CA PHE A 8 -6.64 5.59 0.36
C PHE A 8 -7.30 4.30 0.84
N VAL A 9 -7.31 4.06 2.16
CA VAL A 9 -7.97 2.88 2.74
C VAL A 9 -9.49 2.97 2.62
N GLU A 10 -10.09 4.13 2.87
CA GLU A 10 -11.53 4.33 2.67
C GLU A 10 -11.95 4.11 1.22
N GLU A 11 -11.17 4.67 0.28
CA GLU A 11 -11.43 4.50 -1.14
C GLU A 11 -11.23 3.05 -1.59
N LEU A 12 -10.17 2.38 -1.14
CA LEU A 12 -9.97 0.95 -1.39
C LEU A 12 -11.14 0.12 -0.87
N GLN A 13 -11.63 0.40 0.34
CA GLN A 13 -12.79 -0.29 0.90
C GLN A 13 -14.05 -0.03 0.07
N ARG A 14 -14.25 1.19 -0.44
CA ARG A 14 -15.34 1.52 -1.35
C ARG A 14 -15.24 0.71 -2.64
N ALA A 15 -14.10 0.73 -3.30
CA ALA A 15 -13.85 -0.02 -4.53
C ALA A 15 -14.02 -1.54 -4.32
N ASN A 16 -13.58 -2.07 -3.19
CA ASN A 16 -13.73 -3.50 -2.88
C ASN A 16 -15.19 -3.92 -2.66
N ARG A 17 -16.04 -3.03 -2.10
CA ARG A 17 -17.47 -3.30 -1.98
C ARG A 17 -18.18 -3.36 -3.33
N ILE A 18 -17.71 -2.58 -4.32
CA ILE A 18 -18.36 -2.46 -5.63
C ILE A 18 -17.83 -3.51 -6.61
N TYR A 19 -16.51 -3.68 -6.66
CA TYR A 19 -15.82 -4.46 -7.70
C TYR A 19 -15.14 -5.73 -7.17
N GLY A 20 -15.31 -6.06 -5.88
CA GLY A 20 -14.65 -7.20 -5.24
C GLY A 20 -13.23 -6.90 -4.75
N PRO A 21 -12.63 -7.79 -3.94
CA PRO A 21 -11.40 -7.53 -3.19
C PRO A 21 -10.11 -7.51 -4.04
N SER A 22 -10.13 -8.10 -5.24
CA SER A 22 -8.96 -8.26 -6.09
C SER A 22 -9.29 -8.02 -7.56
N PHE A 23 -8.30 -7.61 -8.35
CA PHE A 23 -8.39 -7.63 -9.80
C PHE A 23 -8.35 -9.08 -10.33
N ALA A 24 -9.05 -9.38 -11.41
CA ALA A 24 -9.05 -10.70 -12.03
C ALA A 24 -7.72 -11.03 -12.70
N SER A 25 -6.94 -10.02 -13.14
CA SER A 25 -5.62 -10.23 -13.72
C SER A 25 -4.70 -8.99 -13.58
N PRO A 26 -3.37 -9.16 -13.77
CA PRO A 26 -2.44 -8.02 -13.83
C PRO A 26 -2.78 -7.01 -14.94
N HIS A 27 -3.33 -7.47 -16.07
CA HIS A 27 -3.70 -6.60 -17.18
C HIS A 27 -4.90 -5.72 -16.82
N GLU A 28 -5.90 -6.27 -16.12
CA GLU A 28 -7.03 -5.49 -15.60
C GLU A 28 -6.55 -4.48 -14.56
N GLY A 29 -5.72 -4.91 -13.61
CA GLY A 29 -5.16 -4.02 -12.60
C GLY A 29 -4.37 -2.87 -13.20
N TYR A 30 -3.55 -3.14 -14.22
CA TYR A 30 -2.84 -2.10 -14.98
C TYR A 30 -3.80 -1.16 -15.72
N ALA A 31 -4.82 -1.70 -16.40
CA ALA A 31 -5.77 -0.91 -17.15
C ALA A 31 -6.52 0.08 -16.25
N ILE A 32 -7.00 -0.40 -15.09
CA ILE A 32 -7.70 0.44 -14.11
C ILE A 32 -6.74 1.47 -13.50
N MET A 33 -5.55 1.07 -13.07
CA MET A 33 -4.57 2.04 -12.55
C MET A 33 -4.21 3.13 -13.56
N ARG A 34 -4.13 2.77 -14.85
CA ARG A 34 -3.87 3.73 -15.92
C ARG A 34 -5.05 4.67 -16.11
N GLU A 35 -6.27 4.17 -16.06
CA GLU A 35 -7.50 4.97 -16.13
C GLU A 35 -7.53 6.04 -15.03
N GLU A 36 -7.34 5.66 -13.76
CA GLU A 36 -7.30 6.63 -12.65
C GLU A 36 -6.18 7.68 -12.81
N LEU A 37 -5.03 7.27 -13.33
CA LEU A 37 -3.91 8.18 -13.59
C LEU A 37 -4.22 9.13 -14.75
N GLU A 38 -4.89 8.65 -15.79
CA GLU A 38 -5.37 9.46 -16.91
C GLU A 38 -6.41 10.47 -16.41
N GLU A 39 -7.39 10.08 -15.59
CA GLU A 39 -8.38 10.99 -15.02
C GLU A 39 -7.74 12.11 -14.17
N LEU A 40 -6.77 11.76 -13.32
CA LEU A 40 -6.00 12.75 -12.58
C LEU A 40 -5.26 13.71 -13.53
N TRP A 41 -4.63 13.17 -14.58
CA TRP A 41 -3.92 13.97 -15.57
C TRP A 41 -4.85 14.90 -16.38
N GLU A 42 -6.03 14.40 -16.76
CA GLU A 42 -7.07 15.18 -17.43
C GLU A 42 -7.54 16.36 -16.57
N GLU A 43 -7.65 16.19 -15.26
CA GLU A 43 -7.98 17.29 -14.35
C GLU A 43 -6.82 18.30 -14.24
N ILE A 44 -5.59 17.83 -14.07
CA ILE A 44 -4.40 18.68 -13.92
C ILE A 44 -4.20 19.59 -15.14
N LYS A 45 -4.43 19.08 -16.35
CA LYS A 45 -4.17 19.83 -17.59
C LYS A 45 -5.26 20.85 -17.96
N LYS A 46 -6.36 20.94 -17.20
CA LYS A 46 -7.41 21.94 -17.44
C LYS A 46 -6.88 23.35 -17.24
N LYS A 47 -7.44 24.32 -17.97
CA LYS A 47 -7.15 25.76 -17.80
C LYS A 47 -7.50 26.24 -16.37
N ARG A 48 -8.49 25.60 -15.74
CA ARG A 48 -8.93 25.85 -14.35
C ARG A 48 -9.18 24.50 -13.67
N PRO A 49 -8.15 23.87 -13.10
CA PRO A 49 -8.29 22.59 -12.40
C PRO A 49 -9.16 22.74 -11.15
N ASP A 50 -10.03 21.76 -10.92
CA ASP A 50 -10.79 21.60 -9.69
C ASP A 50 -9.92 20.86 -8.65
N LYS A 51 -9.65 21.53 -7.53
CA LYS A 51 -8.81 20.99 -6.45
C LYS A 51 -9.44 19.77 -5.76
N LEU A 52 -10.77 19.72 -5.67
CA LEU A 52 -11.46 18.59 -5.06
C LEU A 52 -11.38 17.38 -5.99
N ARG A 53 -11.64 17.57 -7.28
CA ARG A 53 -11.51 16.49 -8.28
C ARG A 53 -10.06 15.98 -8.37
N MET A 54 -9.05 16.87 -8.40
CA MET A 54 -7.65 16.44 -8.36
C MET A 54 -7.33 15.60 -7.12
N MET A 55 -7.91 15.94 -5.96
CA MET A 55 -7.71 15.18 -4.73
C MET A 55 -8.41 13.82 -4.80
N GLU A 56 -9.64 13.76 -5.33
CA GLU A 56 -10.40 12.53 -5.56
C GLU A 56 -9.63 11.56 -6.45
N GLU A 57 -9.23 11.99 -7.65
CA GLU A 57 -8.53 11.12 -8.60
C GLU A 57 -7.16 10.67 -8.04
N ALA A 58 -6.44 11.54 -7.32
CA ALA A 58 -5.19 11.14 -6.66
C ALA A 58 -5.40 10.10 -5.54
N ILE A 59 -6.54 10.14 -4.84
CA ILE A 59 -6.92 9.13 -3.85
C ILE A 59 -7.23 7.80 -4.54
N GLN A 60 -7.95 7.83 -5.67
CA GLN A 60 -8.23 6.64 -6.47
C GLN A 60 -6.95 5.98 -7.00
N VAL A 61 -6.00 6.76 -7.55
CA VAL A 61 -4.68 6.26 -7.96
C VAL A 61 -3.97 5.53 -6.81
N GLY A 62 -3.92 6.14 -5.62
CA GLY A 62 -3.32 5.54 -4.43
C GLY A 62 -4.02 4.24 -4.00
N ALA A 63 -5.35 4.24 -4.00
CA ALA A 63 -6.17 3.08 -3.65
C ALA A 63 -6.01 1.92 -4.65
N MET A 64 -5.97 2.21 -5.96
CA MET A 64 -5.81 1.17 -6.99
C MET A 64 -4.42 0.57 -6.98
N ALA A 65 -3.38 1.35 -6.66
CA ALA A 65 -2.04 0.81 -6.41
C ALA A 65 -2.03 -0.16 -5.21
N MET A 66 -2.72 0.19 -4.10
CA MET A 66 -2.86 -0.72 -2.96
C MET A 66 -3.62 -2.00 -3.34
N LYS A 67 -4.72 -1.88 -4.10
CA LYS A 67 -5.50 -3.02 -4.59
C LYS A 67 -4.67 -3.93 -5.50
N PHE A 68 -3.84 -3.35 -6.36
CA PHE A 68 -2.95 -4.09 -7.25
C PHE A 68 -1.98 -4.95 -6.43
N ILE A 69 -1.33 -4.35 -5.42
CA ILE A 69 -0.43 -5.07 -4.51
C ILE A 69 -1.18 -6.19 -3.79
N GLN A 70 -2.38 -5.95 -3.26
CA GLN A 70 -3.20 -6.99 -2.62
C GLN A 70 -3.61 -8.09 -3.60
N SER A 71 -3.82 -7.76 -4.87
CA SER A 71 -4.19 -8.73 -5.90
C SER A 71 -3.03 -9.66 -6.28
N LEU A 72 -1.78 -9.24 -6.06
CA LEU A 72 -0.60 -10.08 -6.28
C LEU A 72 -0.65 -11.36 -5.42
N ASP A 73 -1.13 -11.26 -4.17
CA ASP A 73 -1.28 -12.40 -3.26
C ASP A 73 -2.33 -13.41 -3.75
N HIS A 74 -3.33 -12.93 -4.51
CA HIS A 74 -4.39 -13.77 -5.07
C HIS A 74 -3.98 -14.47 -6.37
N TRP A 75 -3.00 -13.94 -7.10
CA TRP A 75 -2.54 -14.52 -8.34
C TRP A 75 -1.54 -15.65 -8.07
N SER A 76 -2.08 -16.88 -7.94
CA SER A 76 -1.36 -18.11 -7.59
C SER A 76 -0.12 -18.40 -8.45
N TRP A 77 -0.09 -17.94 -9.70
CA TRP A 77 1.00 -18.13 -10.65
C TRP A 77 2.14 -17.11 -10.50
N LEU A 78 1.92 -16.00 -9.80
CA LEU A 78 2.94 -14.95 -9.60
C LEU A 78 3.87 -15.24 -8.43
N GLY A 79 3.59 -16.27 -7.63
CA GLY A 79 4.58 -16.91 -6.76
C GLY A 79 5.29 -15.98 -5.78
N LEU A 80 4.68 -14.84 -5.40
CA LEU A 80 5.19 -13.95 -4.36
C LEU A 80 5.05 -14.64 -3.00
N LYS A 81 5.92 -15.63 -2.76
CA LYS A 81 6.16 -16.17 -1.43
C LYS A 81 7.05 -15.17 -0.70
N MET A 82 6.44 -14.07 -0.24
CA MET A 82 7.09 -13.27 0.78
C MET A 82 7.27 -14.17 2.01
N SER A 83 8.51 -14.38 2.41
CA SER A 83 8.83 -15.08 3.66
C SER A 83 8.17 -14.34 4.83
N ALA A 84 7.86 -15.07 5.90
CA ALA A 84 7.29 -14.47 7.11
C ALA A 84 8.20 -13.35 7.70
N GLN A 85 9.52 -13.41 7.44
CA GLN A 85 10.45 -12.32 7.77
C GLN A 85 10.22 -11.06 6.93
N GLU A 86 9.98 -11.18 5.61
CA GLU A 86 9.77 -10.04 4.72
C GLU A 86 8.47 -9.28 5.02
N LEU A 87 7.41 -10.00 5.43
CA LEU A 87 6.15 -9.40 5.88
C LEU A 87 6.30 -8.61 7.20
N LYS A 88 7.11 -9.09 8.15
CA LYS A 88 7.38 -8.41 9.43
C LYS A 88 8.10 -7.07 9.25
N CYS A 89 9.03 -7.01 8.29
CA CYS A 89 9.80 -5.80 7.96
C CYS A 89 8.93 -4.67 7.37
N LEU A 90 7.88 -5.04 6.63
CA LEU A 90 6.91 -4.09 6.07
C LEU A 90 5.90 -3.57 7.10
N GLN A 91 5.61 -4.37 8.14
CA GLN A 91 4.69 -4.00 9.21
C GLN A 91 5.29 -2.96 10.17
N CYS A 92 6.59 -3.01 10.45
CA CYS A 92 7.24 -2.07 11.36
C CYS A 92 7.52 -0.68 10.74
N ARG A 93 7.29 -0.51 9.42
CA ARG A 93 7.45 0.75 8.66
C ARG A 93 8.63 1.57 9.16
N TYR A 94 9.85 1.17 8.81
CA TYR A 94 11.11 1.86 9.14
C TYR A 94 10.90 3.38 9.32
N ARG A 95 10.68 3.79 10.56
CA ARG A 95 11.12 5.11 11.00
C ARG A 95 12.62 5.01 10.86
N VAL A 96 13.25 5.86 10.06
CA VAL A 96 14.71 5.97 10.08
C VAL A 96 15.06 6.33 11.53
N ILE A 97 15.49 5.32 12.29
CA ILE A 97 15.92 5.48 13.67
C ILE A 97 17.34 6.03 13.58
N THR A 98 17.58 7.20 14.18
CA THR A 98 18.92 7.78 14.27
C THR A 98 19.78 6.93 15.22
N SER A 99 21.10 7.00 15.10
CA SER A 99 22.05 6.28 15.98
C SER A 99 21.72 6.42 17.46
N ASP A 100 21.28 7.62 17.85
CA ASP A 100 21.04 7.99 19.23
C ASP A 100 19.79 7.29 19.78
N ILE A 101 18.73 7.19 18.95
CA ILE A 101 17.51 6.44 19.30
C ILE A 101 17.78 4.93 19.32
N LEU A 102 18.73 4.44 18.51
CA LEU A 102 19.14 3.03 18.52
C LEU A 102 19.94 2.68 19.79
N ALA A 103 20.74 3.62 20.31
CA ALA A 103 21.55 3.44 21.51
C ALA A 103 20.71 3.41 22.79
N ASP A 104 19.58 4.11 22.82
CA ASP A 104 18.59 4.06 23.90
C ASP A 104 17.74 2.79 23.88
N LEU A 105 17.76 2.04 22.77
CA LEU A 105 17.13 0.72 22.69
C LEU A 105 18.11 -0.32 23.22
N GLU A 106 17.75 -0.96 24.33
CA GLU A 106 18.54 -2.03 24.96
C GLU A 106 18.74 -3.27 24.06
N SER A 107 18.06 -3.34 22.91
CA SER A 107 18.33 -4.29 21.82
C SER A 107 17.80 -3.82 20.46
N ASP A 108 18.36 -4.38 19.38
CA ASP A 108 17.91 -4.16 18.00
C ASP A 108 16.41 -4.51 17.85
N PRO A 109 15.55 -3.58 17.39
CA PRO A 109 14.11 -3.78 17.30
C PRO A 109 13.69 -4.87 16.31
N CYS A 110 14.57 -5.32 15.39
CA CYS A 110 14.30 -6.49 14.55
C CYS A 110 14.61 -7.84 15.25
N LEU A 111 15.53 -7.86 16.22
CA LEU A 111 15.90 -9.07 16.99
C LEU A 111 15.01 -9.29 18.22
N THR A 112 14.42 -8.23 18.79
CA THR A 112 13.46 -8.36 19.91
C THR A 112 12.21 -9.17 19.51
N CYS A 113 11.81 -9.13 18.22
CA CYS A 113 10.66 -9.88 17.69
C CYS A 113 10.89 -11.40 17.62
N ASN A 114 12.14 -11.86 17.61
CA ASN A 114 12.49 -13.29 17.62
C ASN A 114 12.48 -13.91 19.03
N LYS A 115 12.81 -13.15 20.09
CA LYS A 115 12.91 -13.71 21.45
C LYS A 115 11.57 -13.89 22.17
N LEU A 116 10.54 -13.12 21.83
CA LEU A 116 9.26 -13.14 22.57
C LEU A 116 8.27 -14.22 22.12
N ASN A 117 8.51 -14.93 21.02
CA ASN A 117 7.52 -15.87 20.49
C ASN A 117 7.90 -17.37 20.56
N GLN A 118 8.99 -17.76 21.23
CA GLN A 118 9.40 -19.16 21.42
C GLN A 118 9.18 -20.09 20.20
N TRP A 119 9.49 -19.64 18.98
CA TRP A 119 9.44 -20.54 17.82
C TRP A 119 10.68 -21.43 17.86
N LYS A 120 10.47 -22.72 18.12
CA LYS A 120 11.46 -23.74 17.80
C LYS A 120 11.44 -23.98 16.30
N GLU A 121 12.62 -24.21 15.74
CA GLU A 121 12.85 -24.65 14.36
C GLU A 121 11.93 -25.82 13.96
#